data_AF-A0A2S5MG36-F1
#
_entry.id   AF-A0A2S5MG36-F1
#
_cell.length_a   1.000
_cell.length_b   1.000
_cell.length_c   1.000
_cell.angle_alpha   90.00
_cell.angle_beta   90.00
_cell.angle_gamma   90.00
#
_symmetry.space_group_name_H-M   'P 1'
#
loop_
_entity.id
_entity.type
_entity.pdbx_description
1 polymer ?
#
loop_
_entity_poly.entity_id
_entity_poly.type
_entity_poly.pdbx_seq_one_letter_code
_entity_poly.pdbx_strand_id
1 'polypeptide(L)'
;MTRTHLAFAPVVFLLAHTAMAGDPVRVGGYFCETRQDQIAFLKLRASGENEIMAANAVNKSAGKMSCADYISVEVIPGGEKVVMADGLVFKMQSFTFLPEKAERWAGTFFGTLDHVAEKDI
;
A
#
# COMPACT_ATOMS: atom_id res chain seq x y z
N MET A 1 -56.76 -38.11 -11.80
CA MET A 1 -56.17 -36.80 -11.46
C MET A 1 -55.07 -37.06 -10.45
N THR A 2 -53.81 -37.03 -10.88
CA THR A 2 -52.66 -37.37 -10.04
C THR A 2 -51.59 -36.32 -10.31
N ARG A 3 -51.33 -35.48 -9.31
CA ARG A 3 -50.53 -34.26 -9.41
C ARG A 3 -49.13 -34.56 -8.88
N THR A 4 -48.17 -34.75 -9.78
CA THR A 4 -46.76 -34.98 -9.43
C THR A 4 -46.11 -33.64 -9.09
N HIS A 5 -45.74 -33.44 -7.83
CA HIS A 5 -44.99 -32.26 -7.40
C HIS A 5 -43.49 -32.53 -7.59
N LEU A 6 -42.86 -31.86 -8.58
CA LEU A 6 -41.40 -31.78 -8.67
C LEU A 6 -40.91 -30.71 -7.68
N ALA A 7 -40.13 -31.12 -6.67
CA ALA A 7 -39.40 -30.21 -5.81
C ALA A 7 -38.15 -29.71 -6.55
N PHE A 8 -38.12 -28.41 -6.84
CA PHE A 8 -36.95 -27.71 -7.39
C PHE A 8 -36.04 -27.30 -6.22
N ALA A 9 -34.89 -27.96 -6.07
CA ALA A 9 -33.86 -27.55 -5.11
C ALA A 9 -33.07 -26.35 -5.69
N PRO A 10 -32.92 -25.22 -4.98
CA PRO A 10 -32.06 -24.14 -5.45
C PRO A 10 -30.60 -24.52 -5.20
N VAL A 11 -29.86 -24.73 -6.29
CA VAL A 11 -28.39 -24.85 -6.25
C VAL A 11 -27.84 -23.45 -5.93
N VAL A 12 -27.37 -23.26 -4.70
CA VAL A 12 -26.62 -22.07 -4.31
C VAL A 12 -25.22 -22.18 -4.90
N PHE A 13 -25.00 -21.51 -6.04
CA PHE A 13 -23.65 -21.28 -6.57
C PHE A 13 -22.94 -20.28 -5.65
N LEU A 14 -22.11 -20.77 -4.73
CA LEU A 14 -21.11 -19.96 -4.06
C LEU A 14 -20.08 -19.51 -5.09
N LEU A 15 -20.23 -18.29 -5.59
CA LEU A 15 -19.18 -17.57 -6.31
C LEU A 15 -18.05 -17.26 -5.32
N ALA A 16 -17.12 -18.21 -5.18
CA ALA A 16 -15.84 -17.96 -4.54
C ALA A 16 -15.14 -16.87 -5.36
N HIS A 17 -15.13 -15.64 -4.84
CA HIS A 17 -14.23 -14.60 -5.33
C HIS A 17 -12.81 -15.07 -5.03
N THR A 18 -12.16 -15.69 -6.00
CA THR A 18 -10.71 -15.89 -5.97
C THR A 18 -10.10 -14.50 -6.04
N ALA A 19 -9.73 -13.95 -4.89
CA ALA A 19 -8.85 -12.79 -4.83
C ALA A 19 -7.56 -13.20 -5.54
N MET A 20 -7.38 -12.73 -6.78
CA MET A 20 -6.12 -12.93 -7.50
C MET A 20 -5.08 -12.07 -6.78
N ALA A 21 -4.35 -12.69 -5.85
CA ALA A 21 -3.08 -12.14 -5.42
C ALA A 21 -2.24 -11.96 -6.68
N GLY A 22 -1.84 -10.71 -6.98
CA GLY A 22 -1.04 -10.42 -8.16
C GLY A 22 0.23 -11.26 -8.19
N ASP A 23 0.76 -11.50 -9.39
CA ASP A 23 2.00 -12.24 -9.53
C ASP A 23 3.13 -11.57 -8.72
N PRO A 24 4.03 -12.35 -8.10
CA PRO A 24 5.18 -11.78 -7.40
C PRO A 24 6.02 -10.91 -8.33
N VAL A 25 6.42 -9.75 -7.83
CA VAL A 25 7.29 -8.81 -8.54
C VAL A 25 8.54 -8.49 -7.71
N ARG A 26 9.60 -8.04 -8.37
CA ARG A 26 10.81 -7.56 -7.71
C ARG A 26 10.78 -6.03 -7.64
N VAL A 27 10.89 -5.48 -6.43
CA VAL A 27 10.94 -4.03 -6.19
C VAL A 27 12.17 -3.67 -5.38
N GLY A 28 12.51 -2.37 -5.39
CA GLY A 28 13.56 -1.80 -4.53
C GLY A 28 13.22 -0.37 -4.12
N GLY A 29 13.89 0.12 -3.09
CA GLY A 29 13.71 1.43 -2.48
C GLY A 29 13.41 1.36 -0.97
N TYR A 30 12.93 2.49 -0.43
CA TYR A 30 12.58 2.60 0.99
C TYR A 30 11.15 2.15 1.26
N PHE A 31 11.01 1.25 2.22
CA PHE A 31 9.72 0.72 2.69
C PHE A 31 9.63 0.87 4.21
N CYS A 32 8.45 1.26 4.70
CA CYS A 32 8.16 1.31 6.13
C CYS A 32 7.12 0.26 6.54
N GLU A 33 7.21 -0.27 7.76
CA GLU A 33 6.29 -1.29 8.29
C GLU A 33 4.85 -0.78 8.36
N THR A 34 4.66 0.50 8.69
CA THR A 34 3.32 1.09 8.79
C THR A 34 3.11 2.19 7.76
N ARG A 35 1.85 2.36 7.36
CA ARG A 35 1.44 3.49 6.50
C ARG A 35 1.79 4.84 7.14
N GLN A 36 1.65 4.97 8.46
CA GLN A 36 1.92 6.21 9.18
C GLN A 36 3.42 6.55 9.15
N ASP A 37 4.28 5.54 9.33
CA ASP A 37 5.72 5.69 9.21
C ASP A 37 6.14 6.07 7.79
N GLN A 38 5.50 5.47 6.78
CA GLN A 38 5.73 5.86 5.39
C GLN A 38 5.27 7.31 5.10
N ILE A 39 4.16 7.78 5.67
CA ILE A 39 3.73 9.18 5.54
C ILE A 39 4.76 10.10 6.23
N ALA A 40 5.20 9.77 7.43
CA ALA A 40 6.20 10.56 8.16
C ALA A 40 7.52 10.63 7.37
N PHE A 41 7.97 9.50 6.83
CA PHE A 41 9.12 9.44 5.92
C PHE A 41 8.93 10.38 4.73
N LEU A 42 7.80 10.28 4.02
CA LEU A 42 7.54 11.11 2.84
C LEU A 42 7.41 12.60 3.16
N LYS A 43 6.90 12.97 4.34
CA LYS A 43 6.89 14.36 4.80
C LYS A 43 8.31 14.91 4.98
N LEU A 44 9.20 14.15 5.60
CA LEU A 44 10.61 14.55 5.76
C LEU A 44 11.32 14.67 4.41
N ARG A 45 11.03 13.75 3.48
CA ARG A 45 11.50 13.83 2.09
C ARG A 45 11.00 15.08 1.39
N ALA A 46 9.71 15.43 1.57
CA ALA A 46 9.13 16.64 1.01
C ALA A 46 9.71 17.92 1.61
N SER A 47 10.19 17.90 2.87
CA SER A 47 10.91 19.02 3.49
C SER A 47 12.40 19.10 3.13
N GLY A 48 12.88 18.22 2.24
CA GLY A 48 14.25 18.26 1.72
C GLY A 48 15.25 17.33 2.40
N GLU A 49 14.82 16.48 3.33
CA GLU A 49 15.71 15.44 3.86
C GLU A 49 15.99 14.37 2.80
N ASN A 50 17.20 13.82 2.83
CA ASN A 50 17.52 12.63 2.04
C ASN A 50 16.91 11.37 2.68
N GLU A 51 16.94 10.26 1.95
CA GLU A 51 16.26 9.01 2.32
C GLU A 51 16.78 8.42 3.64
N ILE A 52 18.10 8.46 3.83
CA ILE A 52 18.75 7.92 5.03
C ILE A 52 18.36 8.75 6.26
N MET A 53 18.38 10.08 6.15
CA MET A 53 18.00 10.98 7.24
C MET A 53 16.53 10.80 7.61
N ALA A 54 15.64 10.80 6.61
CA ALA A 54 14.21 10.63 6.82
C ALA A 54 13.89 9.28 7.49
N ALA A 55 14.47 8.18 7.01
CA ALA A 55 14.27 6.86 7.59
C ALA A 55 14.80 6.78 9.03
N ASN A 56 15.97 7.35 9.30
CA ASN A 56 16.55 7.37 10.65
C ASN A 56 15.69 8.19 11.63
N ALA A 57 15.15 9.32 11.21
CA ALA A 57 14.26 10.14 12.03
C ALA A 57 12.96 9.38 12.40
N VAL A 58 12.35 8.70 11.43
CA VAL A 58 11.16 7.86 11.66
C VAL A 58 11.50 6.69 12.59
N ASN A 59 12.60 5.97 12.33
CA ASN A 59 13.03 4.84 13.16
C ASN A 59 13.30 5.26 14.62
N LYS A 60 13.95 6.41 14.80
CA LYS A 60 14.19 6.99 16.12
C LYS A 60 12.87 7.33 16.82
N SER A 61 11.93 7.93 16.11
CA SER A 61 10.61 8.26 16.65
C SER A 61 9.79 7.01 17.00
N ALA A 62 9.88 5.96 16.19
CA ALA A 62 9.19 4.69 16.40
C ALA A 62 9.83 3.83 17.50
N GLY A 63 11.08 4.12 17.89
CA GLY A 63 11.85 3.30 18.83
C GLY A 63 12.25 1.93 18.25
N LYS A 64 12.17 1.75 16.94
CA LYS A 64 12.48 0.50 16.22
C LYS A 64 12.82 0.79 14.75
N MET A 65 13.40 -0.20 14.07
CA MET A 65 13.66 -0.11 12.63
C MET A 65 12.36 -0.32 11.84
N SER A 66 11.55 0.73 11.69
CA SER A 66 10.29 0.68 10.94
C SER A 66 10.52 0.88 9.43
N CYS A 67 11.42 1.78 9.05
CA CYS A 67 11.76 2.11 7.66
C CYS A 67 13.15 1.60 7.30
N ALA A 68 13.27 0.92 6.17
CA ALA A 68 14.54 0.38 5.67
C ALA A 68 14.63 0.46 4.14
N ASP A 69 15.87 0.51 3.63
CA ASP A 69 16.18 0.41 2.21
C ASP A 69 16.28 -1.06 1.79
N TYR A 70 15.66 -1.39 0.68
CA TYR A 70 15.69 -2.72 0.08
C TYR A 70 16.20 -2.60 -1.37
N ILE A 71 17.34 -3.24 -1.65
CA ILE A 71 17.94 -3.20 -2.99
C ILE A 71 17.09 -3.96 -4.01
N SER A 72 16.61 -5.15 -3.63
CA SER A 72 15.78 -5.98 -4.49
C SER A 72 15.08 -7.05 -3.65
N VAL A 73 13.77 -6.94 -3.54
CA VAL A 73 12.92 -7.82 -2.73
C VAL A 73 11.73 -8.30 -3.53
N GLU A 74 11.36 -9.56 -3.32
CA GLU A 74 10.18 -10.14 -3.95
C GLU A 74 8.94 -9.83 -3.11
N VAL A 75 7.91 -9.32 -3.77
CA VAL A 75 6.70 -8.83 -3.12
C VAL A 75 5.47 -9.18 -3.93
N ILE A 76 4.32 -9.26 -3.27
CA ILE A 76 3.01 -9.21 -3.92
C ILE A 76 2.51 -7.76 -3.80
N PRO A 77 2.28 -7.04 -4.92
CA PRO A 77 1.71 -5.70 -4.87
C PRO A 77 0.31 -5.73 -4.25
N GLY A 78 0.11 -4.85 -3.26
CA GLY A 78 -1.18 -4.57 -2.67
C GLY A 78 -1.88 -3.39 -3.36
N GLY A 79 -2.76 -2.74 -2.63
CA GLY A 79 -3.55 -1.63 -3.15
C GLY A 79 -2.80 -0.30 -3.16
N GLU A 80 -3.00 0.47 -4.24
CA GLU A 80 -2.59 1.88 -4.29
C GLU A 80 -3.57 2.78 -3.55
N LYS A 81 -3.05 3.84 -2.92
CA LYS A 81 -3.83 4.85 -2.19
C LYS A 81 -3.23 6.23 -2.40
N VAL A 82 -4.07 7.19 -2.74
CA VAL A 82 -3.73 8.61 -2.63
C VAL A 82 -4.00 9.05 -1.20
N VAL A 83 -3.02 9.69 -0.57
CA VAL A 83 -3.08 10.13 0.82
C VAL A 83 -2.80 11.61 0.88
N MET A 84 -3.68 12.35 1.55
CA MET A 84 -3.50 13.77 1.84
C MET A 84 -3.13 13.93 3.31
N ALA A 85 -2.03 14.60 3.61
CA ALA A 85 -1.61 14.93 4.97
C ALA A 85 -0.85 16.25 5.00
N ASP A 86 -1.25 17.18 5.87
CA ASP A 86 -0.62 18.48 6.06
C ASP A 86 -0.47 19.31 4.77
N GLY A 87 -1.50 19.29 3.91
CA GLY A 87 -1.49 19.99 2.62
C GLY A 87 -0.66 19.31 1.51
N LEU A 88 -0.01 18.19 1.83
CA LEU A 88 0.77 17.38 0.89
C LEU A 88 -0.05 16.20 0.38
N VAL A 89 0.18 15.83 -0.87
CA VAL A 89 -0.44 14.69 -1.55
C VAL A 89 0.62 13.64 -1.83
N PHE A 90 0.35 12.41 -1.41
CA PHE A 90 1.23 11.26 -1.57
C PHE A 90 0.52 10.17 -2.36
N LYS A 91 1.24 9.53 -3.28
CA LYS A 91 0.82 8.24 -3.87
C LYS A 91 1.52 7.13 -3.12
N MET A 92 0.76 6.25 -2.51
CA MET A 92 1.26 5.15 -1.68
C MET A 92 0.79 3.81 -2.21
N GLN A 93 1.58 2.78 -1.98
CA GLN A 93 1.23 1.40 -2.31
C GLN A 93 1.68 0.50 -1.17
N SER A 94 0.84 -0.48 -0.82
CA SER A 94 1.27 -1.56 0.08
C SER A 94 1.85 -2.72 -0.72
N PHE A 95 2.75 -3.46 -0.09
CA PHE A 95 3.44 -4.61 -0.66
C PHE A 95 3.56 -5.69 0.40
N THR A 96 3.18 -6.92 0.06
CA THR A 96 3.42 -8.07 0.94
C THR A 96 4.75 -8.71 0.58
N PHE A 97 5.73 -8.60 1.46
CA PHE A 97 7.08 -9.12 1.26
C PHE A 97 7.12 -10.64 1.39
N LEU A 98 7.84 -11.31 0.50
CA LEU A 98 8.05 -12.75 0.54
C LEU A 98 9.47 -13.10 1.03
N PRO A 99 9.65 -14.20 1.78
CA PRO A 99 8.64 -15.14 2.26
C PRO A 99 7.97 -14.73 3.59
N GLU A 100 8.38 -13.59 4.17
CA GLU A 100 7.97 -13.11 5.49
C GLU A 100 6.46 -12.90 5.64
N LYS A 101 5.75 -12.66 4.53
CA LYS A 101 4.34 -12.24 4.47
C LYS A 101 4.06 -10.97 5.27
N ALA A 102 5.07 -10.13 5.44
CA ALA A 102 4.96 -8.84 6.10
C ALA A 102 4.46 -7.79 5.09
N GLU A 103 3.40 -7.06 5.44
CA GLU A 103 2.99 -5.89 4.68
C GLU A 103 3.95 -4.74 4.99
N ARG A 104 4.42 -4.05 3.94
CA ARG A 104 5.18 -2.82 4.02
C ARG A 104 4.65 -1.80 3.03
N TRP A 105 4.93 -0.54 3.30
CA TRP A 105 4.41 0.59 2.56
C TRP A 105 5.54 1.32 1.87
N ALA A 106 5.34 1.67 0.60
CA ALA A 106 6.17 2.64 -0.10
C ALA A 106 5.28 3.74 -0.69
N GLY A 107 5.89 4.82 -1.13
CA GLY A 107 5.18 5.87 -1.82
C GLY A 107 6.08 6.96 -2.34
N THR A 108 5.45 7.95 -2.95
CA THR A 108 6.09 9.13 -3.51
C THR A 108 5.30 10.37 -3.15
N PHE A 109 6.01 11.48 -2.96
CA PHE A 109 5.40 12.79 -2.91
C PHE A 109 4.91 13.16 -4.32
N PHE A 110 3.64 13.52 -4.43
CA PHE A 110 3.01 13.86 -5.70
C PHE A 110 2.90 15.39 -5.91
N GLY A 111 2.61 16.14 -4.85
CA GLY A 111 2.45 17.59 -4.91
C GLY A 111 1.78 18.18 -3.67
N THR A 112 1.53 19.49 -3.69
CA THR A 112 0.67 20.18 -2.72
C THR A 112 -0.76 20.29 -3.25
N LEU A 113 -1.74 20.42 -2.37
CA LEU A 113 -3.16 20.54 -2.78
C LEU A 113 -3.40 21.69 -3.77
N ASP A 114 -2.71 22.81 -3.59
CA ASP A 114 -2.82 23.98 -4.48
C ASP A 114 -2.40 23.66 -5.93
N HIS A 115 -1.46 22.72 -6.11
CA HIS A 115 -0.98 22.31 -7.44
C HIS A 115 -1.74 21.12 -8.04
N VAL A 116 -2.46 20.34 -7.24
CA VAL A 116 -3.27 19.23 -7.76
C VAL A 116 -4.58 19.74 -8.35
N ALA A 117 -5.19 20.79 -7.77
CA ALA A 117 -6.42 21.40 -8.27
C ALA A 117 -6.29 22.03 -9.67
N GLU A 118 -5.09 22.50 -10.04
CA GLU A 118 -4.82 23.10 -11.35
C GLU A 118 -4.74 22.05 -12.48
N LYS A 119 -4.54 20.77 -12.15
CA LYS A 119 -4.37 19.70 -13.15
C LYS A 119 -5.68 19.06 -13.63
N ASP A 120 -6.82 19.46 -13.06
CA ASP A 120 -8.14 18.92 -13.33
C ASP A 120 -9.13 19.96 -13.93
N ILE A 121 -8.65 21.09 -14.47
CA ILE A 121 -9.45 22.10 -15.21
C ILE A 121 -9.05 22.16 -16.68
#